data_AF-A0ABD4KVQ8-F1
#
_entry.id   AF-A0ABD4KVQ8-F1
#
_cell.length_a   1.000
_cell.length_b   1.000
_cell.length_c   1.000
_cell.angle_alpha   90.00
_cell.angle_beta   90.00
_cell.angle_gamma   90.00
#
_symmetry.space_group_name_H-M   'P 1'
#
loop_
_entity.id
_entity.type
_entity.pdbx_description
1 polymer ?
#
loop_
_entity_poly.entity_id
_entity_poly.type
_entity_poly.pdbx_seq_one_letter_code
_entity_poly.pdbx_strand_id
1 'polypeptide(L)'
;MYEIKFDTIQSDGVIDSPVDELIKLNSVLRYEKLYDQVVESYLDFKVNLYKRVLAFSAQNGFYLSDMHIKNYEDNSHLNRLLFNFLNFGKLYVDKFYLPENRFSEKS
;
A
#
# COMPACT_ATOMS: atom_id res chain seq x y z
N MET A 1 12.58 10.30 -19.16
CA MET A 1 13.03 11.60 -18.64
C MET A 1 11.79 12.44 -18.39
N TYR A 2 11.38 12.61 -17.14
CA TYR A 2 10.48 13.68 -16.73
C TYR A 2 10.87 14.11 -15.32
N GLU A 3 11.43 15.32 -15.24
CA GLU A 3 11.83 16.00 -14.01
C GLU A 3 10.60 16.29 -13.16
N ILE A 4 10.67 15.93 -11.88
CA ILE A 4 9.74 16.42 -10.88
C ILE A 4 10.33 17.72 -10.34
N LYS A 5 9.82 18.85 -10.81
CA LYS A 5 10.07 20.15 -10.18
C LYS A 5 8.96 20.41 -9.16
N PHE A 6 9.34 20.46 -7.88
CA PHE A 6 8.50 20.95 -6.81
C PHE A 6 8.79 22.44 -6.65
N ASP A 7 7.85 23.29 -7.06
CA ASP A 7 7.91 24.70 -6.70
C ASP A 7 7.15 24.93 -5.39
N THR A 8 7.88 25.61 -4.51
CA THR A 8 7.58 25.98 -3.14
C THR A 8 6.19 26.57 -2.94
N ILE A 9 5.59 26.23 -1.80
CA ILE A 9 4.55 27.03 -1.16
C ILE A 9 5.15 28.41 -0.88
N GLN A 10 4.81 29.41 -1.70
CA GLN A 10 4.85 30.81 -1.32
C GLN A 10 3.42 31.35 -1.41
N SER A 11 2.76 31.43 -0.25
CA SER A 11 1.60 32.28 -0.08
C SER A 11 2.07 33.71 0.13
N ASP A 12 2.43 34.41 -0.94
CA ASP A 12 2.59 35.86 -0.89
C ASP A 12 2.08 36.44 -2.20
N GLY A 13 0.75 36.57 -2.24
CA GLY A 13 0.03 37.45 -3.15
C GLY A 13 0.00 37.03 -4.62
N VAL A 14 -1.22 37.02 -5.17
CA VAL A 14 -1.54 37.22 -6.59
C VAL A 14 -1.72 35.94 -7.42
N ILE A 15 -3.02 35.65 -7.62
CA ILE A 15 -3.71 34.77 -8.59
C ILE A 15 -3.68 33.27 -8.27
N ASP A 16 -4.64 32.80 -7.47
CA ASP A 16 -5.14 31.41 -7.57
C ASP A 16 -5.79 31.25 -8.96
N SER A 17 -5.01 30.80 -9.93
CA SER A 17 -5.55 30.34 -11.21
C SER A 17 -6.37 29.07 -10.94
N PRO A 18 -7.54 28.87 -11.55
CA PRO A 18 -8.29 27.62 -11.45
C PRO A 18 -7.45 26.37 -11.78
N VAL A 19 -6.38 26.56 -12.55
CA VAL A 19 -5.41 25.52 -12.92
C VAL A 19 -4.55 25.10 -11.72
N ASP A 20 -4.12 26.04 -10.87
CA ASP A 20 -3.25 25.75 -9.73
C ASP A 20 -4.00 25.01 -8.62
N GLU A 21 -5.26 25.38 -8.39
CA GLU A 21 -6.17 24.64 -7.50
C GLU A 21 -6.44 23.22 -8.01
N LEU A 22 -6.64 23.06 -9.32
CA LEU A 22 -6.86 21.75 -9.94
C LEU A 22 -5.63 20.84 -9.80
N ILE A 23 -4.42 21.39 -9.93
CA ILE A 23 -3.16 20.64 -9.74
C ILE A 23 -3.05 20.19 -8.28
N LYS A 24 -3.31 21.08 -7.32
CA LYS A 24 -3.31 20.75 -5.88
C LYS A 24 -4.34 19.66 -5.57
N LEU A 25 -5.57 19.79 -6.06
CA LEU A 25 -6.63 18.80 -5.85
C LEU A 25 -6.27 17.44 -6.44
N ASN A 26 -5.73 17.41 -7.66
CA ASN A 26 -5.31 16.18 -8.31
C ASN A 26 -4.14 15.52 -7.54
N SER A 27 -3.23 16.33 -6.97
CA SER A 27 -2.20 15.80 -6.10
C SER A 27 -2.83 15.09 -4.89
N VAL A 28 -3.72 15.75 -4.14
CA VAL A 28 -4.44 15.22 -2.96
C VAL A 28 -5.19 13.94 -3.30
N LEU A 29 -5.91 13.91 -4.42
CA LEU A 29 -6.65 12.73 -4.86
C LEU A 29 -5.71 11.52 -5.11
N ARG A 30 -4.50 11.76 -5.60
CA ARG A 30 -3.49 10.70 -5.77
C ARG A 30 -2.90 10.23 -4.44
N TYR A 31 -2.90 11.05 -3.39
CA TYR A 31 -2.54 10.61 -2.03
C TYR A 31 -3.62 9.69 -1.48
N GLU A 32 -4.87 10.16 -1.52
CA GLU A 32 -6.04 9.44 -1.01
C GLU A 32 -6.15 8.07 -1.67
N LYS A 33 -6.07 8.02 -3.01
CA LYS A 33 -6.13 6.75 -3.74
C LYS A 33 -5.06 5.74 -3.34
N LEU A 34 -3.82 6.19 -3.10
CA LEU A 34 -2.75 5.27 -2.68
C LEU A 34 -2.93 4.84 -1.22
N TYR A 35 -3.40 5.74 -0.37
CA TYR A 35 -3.74 5.43 1.03
C TYR A 35 -4.88 4.39 1.10
N ASP A 36 -5.93 4.56 0.31
CA ASP A 36 -7.04 3.60 0.24
C ASP A 36 -6.54 2.21 -0.14
N GLN A 37 -5.64 2.10 -1.12
CA GLN A 37 -5.02 0.83 -1.51
C GLN A 37 -4.22 0.18 -0.37
N VAL A 38 -3.54 0.98 0.46
CA VAL A 38 -2.86 0.48 1.67
C VAL A 38 -3.87 -0.07 2.67
N VAL A 39 -4.96 0.66 2.93
CA VAL A 39 -6.00 0.26 3.88
C VAL A 39 -6.74 -1.00 3.40
N GLU A 40 -7.14 -1.04 2.13
CA GLU A 40 -7.83 -2.19 1.52
C GLU A 40 -6.96 -3.45 1.59
N SER A 41 -5.70 -3.36 1.17
CA SER A 41 -4.78 -4.52 1.22
C SER A 41 -4.49 -4.99 2.65
N TYR A 42 -4.44 -4.10 3.63
CA TYR A 42 -4.35 -4.46 5.04
C TYR A 42 -5.59 -5.20 5.52
N LEU A 43 -6.77 -4.69 5.19
CA LEU A 43 -8.05 -5.31 5.56
C LEU A 43 -8.18 -6.70 4.95
N ASP A 44 -7.86 -6.85 3.68
CA ASP A 44 -7.87 -8.15 2.99
C ASP A 44 -6.96 -9.17 3.68
N PHE A 45 -5.73 -8.76 4.03
CA PHE A 45 -4.81 -9.61 4.78
C PHE A 45 -5.42 -10.02 6.14
N LYS A 46 -5.92 -9.06 6.93
CA LYS A 46 -6.46 -9.33 8.28
C LYS A 46 -7.70 -10.21 8.24
N VAL A 47 -8.62 -9.97 7.31
CA VAL A 47 -9.83 -10.78 7.14
C VAL A 47 -9.47 -12.23 6.81
N ASN A 48 -8.55 -12.45 5.86
CA ASN A 48 -8.13 -13.80 5.49
C ASN A 48 -7.35 -14.49 6.62
N LEU A 49 -6.52 -13.76 7.36
CA LEU A 49 -5.80 -14.28 8.52
C LEU A 49 -6.80 -14.78 9.59
N TYR A 50 -7.80 -13.96 9.93
CA TYR A 50 -8.80 -14.34 10.93
C TYR A 50 -9.69 -15.48 10.47
N LYS A 51 -10.14 -15.49 9.22
CA LYS A 51 -10.86 -16.63 8.63
C LYS A 51 -10.07 -17.93 8.82
N ARG A 52 -8.76 -17.89 8.60
CA ARG A 52 -7.89 -19.05 8.75
C ARG A 52 -7.72 -19.48 10.20
N VAL A 53 -7.48 -18.55 11.11
CA VAL A 53 -7.37 -18.85 12.55
C VAL A 53 -8.65 -19.50 13.07
N LEU A 54 -9.81 -18.98 12.67
CA LEU A 54 -11.11 -19.55 13.01
C LEU A 54 -11.28 -20.95 12.40
N ALA A 55 -10.96 -21.12 11.11
CA ALA A 55 -11.04 -22.41 10.44
C ALA A 55 -10.13 -23.47 11.10
N PHE A 56 -8.91 -23.10 11.49
CA PHE A 56 -7.98 -23.99 12.18
C PHE A 56 -8.51 -24.37 13.57
N SER A 57 -9.07 -23.42 14.33
CA SER A 57 -9.65 -23.69 15.65
C SER A 57 -10.89 -24.60 15.60
N ALA A 58 -11.62 -24.61 14.47
CA ALA A 58 -12.81 -25.44 14.28
C ALA A 58 -12.47 -26.87 13.82
N GLN A 59 -11.27 -27.12 13.30
CA GLN A 59 -10.85 -28.42 12.78
C GLN A 59 -10.18 -29.27 13.87
N ASN A 60 -11.00 -29.86 14.74
CA ASN A 60 -10.55 -30.91 15.65
C ASN A 60 -10.27 -32.22 14.90
N GLY A 61 -9.03 -32.41 14.43
CA GLY A 61 -8.39 -33.73 14.37
C GLY A 61 -8.64 -34.66 13.18
N PHE A 62 -8.89 -34.18 11.95
CA PHE A 62 -9.07 -35.09 10.80
C PHE A 62 -8.28 -34.67 9.54
N TYR A 63 -7.55 -35.65 8.97
CA TYR A 63 -6.84 -35.71 7.68
C TYR A 63 -5.54 -34.89 7.52
N LEU A 64 -4.41 -35.48 7.95
CA LEU A 64 -3.07 -34.88 7.89
C LEU A 64 -2.56 -34.56 6.47
N SER A 65 -2.86 -35.36 5.43
CA SER A 65 -2.27 -35.17 4.10
C SER A 65 -2.88 -34.01 3.30
N ASP A 66 -4.20 -33.93 3.19
CA ASP A 66 -4.89 -32.85 2.47
C ASP A 66 -4.77 -31.51 3.22
N MET A 67 -4.68 -31.58 4.55
CA MET A 67 -4.43 -30.42 5.40
C MET A 67 -3.05 -29.79 5.13
N HIS A 68 -2.02 -30.57 4.79
CA HIS A 68 -0.70 -30.03 4.48
C HIS A 68 -0.68 -29.19 3.19
N ILE A 69 -1.28 -29.69 2.11
CA ILE A 69 -1.35 -28.97 0.83
C ILE A 69 -2.19 -27.71 0.98
N LYS A 70 -3.38 -27.82 1.58
CA LYS A 70 -4.26 -26.67 1.83
C LYS A 70 -3.59 -25.63 2.73
N ASN A 71 -2.89 -26.05 3.79
CA ASN A 71 -2.14 -25.12 4.64
C ASN A 71 -1.02 -24.40 3.88
N TYR A 72 -0.34 -25.08 2.97
CA TYR A 72 0.69 -24.46 2.14
C TYR A 72 0.08 -23.39 1.22
N GLU A 73 -1.02 -23.69 0.56
CA GLU A 73 -1.75 -22.75 -0.30
C GLU A 73 -2.26 -21.54 0.49
N ASP A 74 -2.89 -21.78 1.65
CA ASP A 74 -3.40 -20.72 2.53
C ASP A 74 -2.26 -19.82 3.06
N ASN A 75 -1.12 -20.40 3.44
CA ASN A 75 0.09 -19.65 3.82
C ASN A 75 0.61 -18.81 2.67
N SER A 76 0.71 -19.40 1.47
CA SER A 76 1.19 -18.71 0.27
C SER A 76 0.27 -17.54 -0.11
N HIS A 77 -1.04 -17.73 -0.01
CA HIS A 77 -2.04 -16.69 -0.23
C HIS A 77 -1.90 -15.54 0.79
N LEU A 78 -1.81 -15.85 2.08
CA LEU A 78 -1.61 -14.84 3.13
C LEU A 78 -0.31 -14.05 2.94
N ASN A 79 0.77 -14.74 2.55
CA ASN A 79 2.03 -14.07 2.24
C ASN A 79 1.88 -13.09 1.08
N ARG A 80 1.18 -13.45 0.01
CA ARG A 80 0.91 -12.53 -1.11
C ARG A 80 0.13 -11.29 -0.66
N LEU A 81 -0.91 -11.47 0.17
CA LEU A 81 -1.68 -10.35 0.70
C LEU A 81 -0.81 -9.45 1.59
N LEU A 82 0.02 -10.03 2.45
CA LEU A 82 0.96 -9.28 3.28
C LEU A 82 1.98 -8.51 2.44
N PHE A 83 2.56 -9.14 1.41
CA PHE A 83 3.46 -8.47 0.49
C PHE A 83 2.79 -7.32 -0.25
N ASN A 84 1.53 -7.48 -0.67
CA ASN A 84 0.77 -6.40 -1.30
C ASN A 84 0.61 -5.21 -0.34
N PHE A 85 0.21 -5.46 0.90
CA PHE A 85 0.11 -4.42 1.93
C PHE A 85 1.45 -3.69 2.15
N LEU A 86 2.54 -4.45 2.31
CA LEU A 86 3.87 -3.87 2.51
C LEU A 86 4.35 -3.09 1.28
N ASN A 87 4.05 -3.57 0.07
CA ASN A 87 4.42 -2.89 -1.17
C ASN A 87 3.66 -1.57 -1.34
N PHE A 88 2.35 -1.55 -1.11
CA PHE A 88 1.58 -0.30 -1.13
C PHE A 88 2.04 0.66 -0.03
N GLY A 89 2.32 0.14 1.17
CA GLY A 89 2.84 0.94 2.29
C GLY A 89 4.19 1.56 1.96
N LYS A 90 5.11 0.78 1.37
CA LYS A 90 6.40 1.29 0.88
C LYS A 90 6.22 2.35 -0.20
N LEU A 91 5.36 2.10 -1.20
CA LEU A 91 5.08 3.08 -2.24
C LEU A 91 4.51 4.38 -1.67
N TYR A 92 3.63 4.30 -0.68
CA TYR A 92 3.08 5.47 0.01
C TYR A 92 4.16 6.25 0.75
N VAL A 93 5.00 5.56 1.54
CA VAL A 93 6.11 6.19 2.28
C VAL A 93 7.14 6.80 1.33
N ASP A 94 7.58 6.05 0.31
CA ASP A 94 8.59 6.50 -0.65
C ASP A 94 8.12 7.75 -1.39
N LYS A 95 6.87 7.76 -1.84
CA LYS A 95 6.34 8.86 -2.63
C LYS A 95 6.14 10.15 -1.83
N PHE A 96 5.93 10.05 -0.52
CA PHE A 96 5.41 11.17 0.27
C PHE A 96 6.26 11.56 1.48
N TYR A 97 7.10 10.67 1.99
CA TYR A 97 7.99 10.94 3.12
C TYR A 97 9.48 10.91 2.75
N LEU A 98 9.84 10.31 1.61
CA LEU A 98 11.23 10.18 1.15
C LEU A 98 11.41 10.72 -0.28
N PRO A 99 11.38 12.05 -0.48
CA PRO A 99 11.70 12.62 -1.78
C PRO A 99 13.16 12.30 -2.17
N GLU A 100 13.32 11.47 -3.20
CA GLU A 100 14.45 11.21 -4.12
C GLU A 100 15.92 11.19 -3.64
N ASN A 101 16.27 11.26 -2.35
CA ASN A 101 17.68 11.32 -1.92
C ASN A 101 18.32 9.98 -1.51
N ARG A 102 17.81 8.80 -1.93
CA ARG A 102 18.42 7.51 -1.55
C ARG A 102 18.91 6.61 -2.68
N PHE A 103 18.78 7.01 -3.94
CA PHE A 103 19.33 6.25 -5.08
C PHE A 103 20.46 6.96 -5.83
N SER A 104 20.96 8.11 -5.34
CA SER A 104 22.10 8.83 -5.93
C SER A 104 23.47 8.45 -5.37
N GLU A 105 23.57 7.50 -4.42
CA GLU A 105 24.85 7.15 -3.76
C GLU A 105 25.49 5.83 -4.25
N LYS A 106 25.13 5.35 -5.44
CA LYS A 106 25.88 4.26 -6.08
C LYS A 106 26.05 4.51 -7.58
N SER A 107 26.95 5.42 -7.89
CA SER A 107 27.62 5.53 -9.19
C SER A 107 29.12 5.55 -8.96
#